data_AF-A0A4Y9EJA5-F1
#
_entry.id   AF-A0A4Y9EJA5-F1
#
_cell.length_a   1.000
_cell.length_b   1.000
_cell.length_c   1.000
_cell.angle_alpha   90.00
_cell.angle_beta   90.00
_cell.angle_gamma   90.00
#
_symmetry.space_group_name_H-M   'P 1'
#
loop_
_entity.id
_entity.type
_entity.pdbx_description
1 polymer ?
#
loop_
_entity_poly.entity_id
_entity_poly.type
_entity_poly.pdbx_seq_one_letter_code
_entity_poly.pdbx_strand_id
1 'polypeptide(L)' 'MITEMVTAAEIAAQLKMSLTGFRSLLNERDDFPLPTSIGIRKKRWKLSDVNAWINAQ' A
#
# COMPACT_ATOMS: atom_id res chain seq x y z
N MET A 1 14.03 12.61 8.56
CA MET A 1 12.66 12.17 8.22
C MET A 1 12.62 10.65 8.34
N ILE A 2 11.87 10.12 9.31
CA ILE A 2 11.70 8.66 9.44
C ILE A 2 10.78 8.24 8.30
N THR A 3 11.24 7.36 7.41
CA THR A 3 10.39 6.82 6.35
C THR A 3 9.49 5.76 6.98
N GLU A 4 8.26 6.13 7.31
CA GLU A 4 7.29 5.18 7.83
C GLU A 4 6.86 4.22 6.73
N MET A 5 7.08 2.93 7.00
CA MET A 5 6.76 1.84 6.08
C MET A 5 5.55 1.07 6.58
N VAL A 6 4.53 0.96 5.74
CA VAL A 6 3.29 0.26 6.03
C VAL A 6 3.16 -1.05 5.26
N THR A 7 2.41 -1.96 5.85
CA THR A 7 2.05 -3.27 5.31
C THR A 7 0.77 -3.20 4.48
N ALA A 8 0.56 -4.20 3.64
CA ALA A 8 -0.70 -4.33 2.90
C ALA A 8 -1.93 -4.41 3.83
N ALA A 9 -1.79 -4.97 5.04
CA ALA A 9 -2.88 -5.07 5.99
C ALA A 9 -3.26 -3.71 6.60
N GLU A 10 -2.27 -2.88 6.93
CA GLU A 10 -2.50 -1.52 7.44
C GLU A 10 -3.14 -0.63 6.38
N ILE A 11 -2.68 -0.71 5.13
CA ILE A 11 -3.27 0.03 4.01
C ILE A 11 -4.71 -0.42 3.77
N ALA A 12 -4.97 -1.74 3.76
CA ALA A 12 -6.33 -2.26 3.60
C ALA A 12 -7.27 -1.77 4.71
N ALA A 13 -6.78 -1.71 5.96
CA ALA A 13 -7.52 -1.16 7.09
C ALA A 13 -7.82 0.35 6.93
N GLN A 14 -6.85 1.14 6.46
CA GLN A 14 -7.04 2.56 6.17
C GLN A 14 -8.10 2.78 5.08
N LEU A 15 -8.07 1.95 4.04
CA LEU A 15 -9.04 1.97 2.94
C LEU A 15 -10.40 1.32 3.30
N LYS A 16 -10.58 0.86 4.55
CA LYS A 16 -11.77 0.15 5.03
C LYS A 16 -12.18 -1.03 4.13
N MET A 17 -11.20 -1.76 3.60
CA MET A 17 -11.41 -2.92 2.73
C MET A 17 -10.73 -4.17 3.27
N SER A 18 -11.11 -5.33 2.73
CA SER A 18 -10.44 -6.59 3.05
C SER A 18 -9.04 -6.64 2.43
N LEU A 19 -8.12 -7.39 3.05
CA LEU A 19 -6.78 -7.62 2.49
C LEU A 19 -6.84 -8.27 1.09
N THR A 20 -7.83 -9.14 0.87
CA THR A 20 -8.07 -9.74 -0.45
C THR A 20 -8.51 -8.70 -1.46
N GLY A 21 -9.44 -7.80 -1.09
CA GLY A 21 -9.86 -6.69 -1.95
C GLY A 21 -8.71 -5.76 -2.30
N PHE A 22 -7.85 -5.44 -1.33
CA PHE A 22 -6.64 -4.65 -1.60
C PHE A 22 -5.67 -5.35 -2.56
N ARG A 23 -5.49 -6.67 -2.45
CA ARG A 23 -4.68 -7.43 -3.40
C ARG A 23 -5.26 -7.44 -4.82
N SER A 24 -6.58 -7.51 -4.95
CA SER A 24 -7.25 -7.36 -6.25
C SER A 24 -7.03 -5.97 -6.82
N LEU A 25 -7.19 -4.92 -6.01
CA LEU A 25 -6.91 -3.54 -6.40
C LEU A 25 -5.47 -3.38 -6.92
N LEU A 26 -4.47 -3.97 -6.25
CA LEU A 26 -3.07 -3.94 -6.71
C LEU A 26 -2.84 -4.64 -8.06
N ASN A 27 -3.71 -5.57 -8.45
CA ASN A 27 -3.62 -6.22 -9.76
C ASN A 27 -4.41 -5.46 -10.84
N GLU A 28 -5.40 -4.67 -10.45
CA GLU A 28 -6.28 -3.92 -11.35
C GLU A 28 -5.79 -2.48 -11.59
N ARG A 29 -5.06 -1.89 -10.64
CA ARG A 29 -4.64 -0.49 -10.65
C ARG A 29 -3.13 -0.34 -10.76
N ASP A 30 -2.69 0.12 -11.92
CA ASP A 30 -1.29 0.47 -12.21
C ASP A 30 -0.87 1.82 -11.60
N ASP A 31 -1.83 2.63 -11.13
CA ASP A 31 -1.60 3.95 -10.51
C ASP A 31 -1.24 3.87 -9.02
N PHE A 32 -1.35 2.68 -8.40
CA PHE A 32 -1.06 2.52 -6.98
C PHE A 32 0.46 2.56 -6.70
N PRO A 33 0.91 3.17 -5.58
CA PRO A 33 2.33 3.23 -5.23
C PRO A 33 3.04 1.87 -5.23
N LEU A 34 4.25 1.85 -5.80
CA LEU A 34 5.04 0.63 -5.88
C LEU A 34 5.56 0.20 -4.49
N PRO A 35 5.48 -1.10 -4.15
CA PRO A 35 6.05 -1.60 -2.92
C PRO A 35 7.57 -1.63 -2.96
N THR A 36 8.18 -1.31 -1.83
CA THR A 36 9.57 -1.65 -1.53
C THR A 36 9.67 -3.10 -1.03
N SER A 37 10.59 -3.87 -1.62
CA SER A 37 10.91 -5.22 -1.15
C SER A 37 11.89 -5.15 0.02
N ILE A 38 11.52 -5.72 1.17
CA ILE A 38 12.37 -5.80 2.37
C ILE A 38 12.78 -7.26 2.69
N GLY A 39 12.61 -8.16 1.73
CA GLY A 39 12.96 -9.58 1.84
C GLY A 39 12.18 -10.45 0.84
N ILE A 40 12.51 -11.75 0.80
CA ILE A 40 12.07 -12.70 -0.25
C ILE A 40 10.55 -12.71 -0.50
N ARG A 41 9.73 -12.36 0.50
CA ARG A 41 8.26 -12.26 0.36
C ARG A 41 7.63 -11.08 1.13
N LYS A 42 8.44 -10.12 1.57
CA LYS A 42 7.96 -9.02 2.43
C LYS A 42 7.96 -7.73 1.64
N LYS A 43 6.76 -7.26 1.29
CA LYS A 43 6.52 -5.96 0.65
C LYS A 43 6.07 -4.94 1.69
N ARG A 44 6.55 -3.70 1.53
CA ARG A 44 6.16 -2.53 2.33
C ARG A 44 5.95 -1.35 1.40
N TRP A 45 5.08 -0.44 1.78
CA TRP A 45 4.88 0.81 1.07
C TRP A 45 5.30 1.97 1.95
N LYS A 46 5.76 3.06 1.33
CA LYS A 46 5.94 4.30 2.07
C LYS A 46 4.57 4.87 2.40
N LEU A 47 4.36 5.20 3.67
CA LEU A 47 3.11 5.79 4.12
C LEU A 47 2.80 7.10 3.39
N SER A 48 3.83 7.91 3.10
CA SER A 48 3.70 9.16 2.33
C SER A 48 3.04 8.95 0.97
N ASP A 49 3.50 7.93 0.23
CA ASP A 49 3.08 7.70 -1.14
C ASP A 49 1.65 7.15 -1.17
N VAL A 50 1.33 6.26 -0.22
CA VAL A 50 -0.04 5.74 -0.02
C VAL A 50 -0.99 6.87 0.33
N ASN A 51 -0.65 7.72 1.31
CA ASN A 51 -1.50 8.86 1.69
C ASN A 51 -1.66 9.86 0.55
N ALA A 52 -0.60 10.13 -0.22
CA ALA A 52 -0.69 11.01 -1.38
C ALA A 52 -1.63 10.44 -2.44
N TRP A 53 -1.59 9.12 -2.70
CA TRP A 53 -2.51 8.47 -3.62
C TRP A 53 -3.95 8.49 -3.11
N ILE A 54 -4.19 8.20 -1.83
CA ILE A 54 -5.53 8.25 -1.21
C ILE A 54 -6.13 9.67 -1.32
N ASN A 55 -5.32 10.70 -1.04
CA ASN A 55 -5.78 12.09 -1.12
C ASN A 55 -5.95 12.61 -2.55
N ALA A 56 -5.42 11.90 -3.55
CA ALA A 56 -5.55 12.26 -4.96
C ALA A 56 -6.78 11.61 -5.63
N GLN A 57 -7.51 10.74 -4.92
CA GLN A 57 -8.80 10.18 -5.34
C GLN A 57 -9.96 11.14 -5.04
#